data_AF-A0A920NJ04-F1
#
_entry.id   AF-A0A920NJ04-F1
#
_cell.length_a   1.000
_cell.length_b   1.000
_cell.length_c   1.000
_cell.angle_alpha   90.00
_cell.angle_beta   90.00
_cell.angle_gamma   90.00
#
_symmetry.space_group_name_H-M   'P 1'
#
loop_
_entity.id
_entity.type
_entity.pdbx_description
1 polymer ?
#
loop_
_entity_poly.entity_id
_entity_poly.type
_entity_poly.pdbx_seq_one_letter_code
_entity_poly.pdbx_strand_id
1 'polypeptide(L)'
;MRKYNVTILIVDQRPSQIDEEVMSQLGTKLVCLLDNNRDVDSVLSGVSGQRKLRSVLSSLDSRQQALLFGHALPMPVEIRVRDYGTPESYKALGFTDTKSKKGRSQIDQDKSDLFG
;
A
#
# COMPACT_ATOMS: atom_id res chain seq x y z
N MET A 1 3.14 5.57 17.84
CA MET A 1 2.78 4.25 17.28
C MET A 1 3.88 3.19 17.43
N ARG A 2 5.16 3.50 17.14
CA ARG A 2 6.27 2.52 17.22
C ARG A 2 6.39 1.78 18.57
N LYS A 3 6.13 2.45 19.70
CA LYS A 3 6.14 1.85 21.05
C LYS A 3 5.09 0.75 21.25
N TYR A 4 4.00 0.77 20.49
CA TYR A 4 2.86 -0.15 20.64
C TYR A 4 2.73 -1.12 19.46
N ASN A 5 3.76 -1.22 18.61
CA ASN A 5 3.77 -2.09 17.43
C ASN A 5 2.58 -1.90 16.47
N VAL A 6 2.02 -0.69 16.42
CA VAL A 6 0.93 -0.36 15.49
C VAL A 6 1.53 0.14 14.17
N THR A 7 1.04 -0.41 13.06
CA THR A 7 1.39 0.01 11.69
C THR A 7 0.20 0.71 11.04
N ILE A 8 0.44 1.86 10.42
CA ILE A 8 -0.57 2.59 9.64
C ILE A 8 -0.17 2.54 8.17
N LEU A 9 -1.15 2.28 7.30
CA LEU A 9 -1.03 2.44 5.86
C LEU A 9 -1.95 3.56 5.42
N ILE A 10 -1.39 4.57 4.77
CA ILE A 10 -2.13 5.70 4.20
C ILE A 10 -2.12 5.54 2.69
N VAL A 11 -3.29 5.71 2.06
CA VAL A 11 -3.47 5.65 0.61
C VAL A 11 -4.05 6.99 0.17
N ASP A 12 -3.34 7.68 -0.71
CA ASP A 12 -3.69 9.03 -1.13
C ASP A 12 -3.32 9.25 -2.61
N GLN A 13 -4.10 10.09 -3.30
CA GLN A 13 -3.93 10.41 -4.72
C GLN A 13 -3.23 11.77 -4.96
N ARG A 14 -3.18 12.63 -3.94
CA ARG A 14 -2.63 13.99 -3.93
C ARG A 14 -1.69 14.17 -2.72
N PRO A 15 -0.54 13.48 -2.70
CA PRO A 15 0.42 13.56 -1.59
C PRO A 15 0.97 14.98 -1.35
N SER A 16 0.84 15.91 -2.30
CA SER A 16 1.20 17.32 -2.09
C SER A 16 0.26 18.10 -1.15
N GLN A 17 -0.92 17.56 -0.82
CA GLN A 17 -1.85 18.15 0.15
C GLN A 17 -1.60 17.68 1.58
N ILE A 18 -0.81 16.62 1.76
CA ILE A 18 -0.42 16.14 3.08
C ILE A 18 0.67 17.07 3.60
N ASP A 19 0.50 17.51 4.84
CA ASP A 19 1.46 18.38 5.51
C ASP A 19 2.87 17.73 5.54
N GLU A 20 3.90 18.54 5.33
CA GLU A 20 5.29 18.08 5.29
C GLU A 20 5.71 17.41 6.60
N GLU A 21 5.19 17.89 7.74
CA GLU A 21 5.44 17.29 9.05
C GLU A 21 4.89 15.86 9.09
N VAL A 22 3.68 15.62 8.58
CA VAL A 22 3.10 14.28 8.50
C VAL A 22 3.87 13.40 7.50
N MET A 23 4.21 13.94 6.33
CA MET A 23 4.98 13.21 5.31
C MET A 23 6.36 12.77 5.80
N SER A 24 7.00 13.56 6.66
CA SER A 24 8.30 13.25 7.28
C SER A 24 8.23 12.05 8.23
N GLN A 25 7.07 11.77 8.83
CA GLN A 25 6.85 10.64 9.73
C GLN A 25 6.59 9.32 8.97
N LEU A 26 6.27 9.39 7.68
CA LEU A 26 6.01 8.21 6.86
C LEU A 26 7.32 7.59 6.37
N GLY A 27 7.77 6.56 7.09
CA GLY A 27 9.08 5.97 6.88
C GLY A 27 9.23 5.13 5.60
N THR A 28 8.21 4.40 5.18
CA THR A 28 8.23 3.57 3.96
C THR A 28 7.16 4.08 3.01
N LYS A 29 7.52 4.30 1.75
CA LYS A 29 6.63 4.85 0.73
C LYS A 29 6.55 3.90 -0.46
N LEU A 30 5.32 3.64 -0.90
CA LEU A 30 4.99 2.92 -2.12
C LEU A 30 4.34 3.93 -3.06
N VAL A 31 4.98 4.19 -4.19
CA VAL A 31 4.62 5.29 -5.09
C VAL A 31 4.40 4.74 -6.49
N CYS A 32 3.17 4.82 -6.97
CA CYS A 32 2.83 4.53 -8.35
C CYS A 32 3.24 5.70 -9.26
N LEU A 33 2.98 5.60 -10.56
CA LEU A 33 3.17 6.72 -11.47
C LEU A 33 2.37 7.96 -10.99
N LEU A 34 3.02 9.12 -11.00
CA LEU A 34 2.44 10.41 -10.62
C LEU A 34 2.71 11.43 -11.73
N ASP A 35 1.66 12.10 -12.21
CA ASP A 35 1.76 13.07 -13.31
C ASP A 35 2.10 14.50 -12.85
N ASN A 36 1.75 14.83 -11.61
CA ASN A 36 1.93 16.18 -11.08
C ASN A 36 3.30 16.32 -10.39
N ASN A 37 4.11 17.27 -10.85
CA ASN A 37 5.43 17.55 -10.28
C ASN A 37 5.37 17.86 -8.78
N ARG A 38 4.34 18.57 -8.31
CA ARG A 38 4.20 18.86 -6.86
C ARG A 38 3.97 17.59 -6.04
N ASP A 39 3.22 16.64 -6.60
CA ASP A 39 2.96 15.35 -5.96
C ASP A 39 4.27 14.55 -5.92
N VAL A 40 4.99 14.46 -7.05
CA VAL A 40 6.31 13.79 -7.13
C VAL A 40 7.31 14.36 -6.13
N ASP A 41 7.43 15.69 -6.04
CA ASP A 41 8.37 16.33 -5.13
C ASP A 41 7.99 16.12 -3.66
N SER A 42 6.69 16.11 -3.34
CA SER A 42 6.20 15.78 -1.99
C SER A 42 6.57 14.36 -1.57
N VAL A 43 6.44 13.36 -2.45
CA VAL A 43 6.73 11.97 -2.07
C VAL A 43 8.23 11.68 -1.97
N LEU A 44 9.05 12.41 -2.72
CA LEU A 44 10.50 12.27 -2.70
C LEU A 44 11.19 13.21 -1.70
N SER A 45 10.44 14.06 -0.99
CA SER A 45 11.00 14.98 0.00
C SER A 45 11.72 14.21 1.11
N GLY A 46 12.87 14.73 1.53
CA GLY A 46 13.70 14.11 2.57
C GLY A 46 14.39 12.80 2.19
N VAL A 47 14.31 12.34 0.92
CA VAL A 47 14.96 11.11 0.46
C VAL A 47 16.28 11.40 -0.23
N SER A 48 17.33 10.65 0.12
CA SER A 48 18.61 10.73 -0.58
C SER A 48 18.49 10.22 -2.02
N GLY A 49 19.11 10.92 -2.97
CA GLY A 49 19.06 10.53 -4.38
C GLY A 49 17.73 10.84 -5.08
N GLN A 50 16.96 11.83 -4.60
CA GLN A 50 15.71 12.31 -5.21
C GLN A 50 15.76 12.41 -6.74
N ARG A 51 16.83 12.96 -7.32
CA ARG A 51 16.96 13.10 -8.79
C ARG A 51 16.93 11.75 -9.52
N LYS A 52 17.60 10.73 -8.96
CA LYS A 52 17.60 9.38 -9.51
C LYS A 52 16.21 8.74 -9.36
N LEU A 53 15.60 8.86 -8.20
CA LEU A 53 14.27 8.31 -7.94
C LEU A 53 13.19 8.97 -8.80
N ARG A 54 13.30 10.26 -9.05
CA ARG A 54 12.44 10.98 -9.99
C ARG A 54 12.54 10.38 -11.40
N SER A 55 13.76 10.10 -11.87
CA SER A 55 13.95 9.44 -13.16
C SER A 55 13.32 8.05 -13.21
N VAL A 56 13.38 7.28 -12.11
CA VAL A 56 12.75 5.95 -12.03
C VAL A 56 11.23 6.06 -11.98
N LEU A 57 10.68 7.00 -11.20
CA LEU A 57 9.23 7.26 -11.17
C LEU A 57 8.69 7.63 -12.56
N SER A 58 9.42 8.44 -13.31
CA SER A 58 9.04 8.82 -14.68
C SER A 58 9.16 7.67 -15.69
N SER A 59 9.90 6.60 -15.38
CA SER A 59 10.02 5.42 -16.24
C SER A 59 9.03 4.30 -15.89
N LEU A 60 8.25 4.44 -14.81
CA LEU A 60 7.24 3.45 -14.44
C LEU A 60 6.12 3.42 -15.47
N ASP A 61 5.62 2.22 -15.77
CA ASP A 61 4.37 2.03 -16.50
C ASP A 61 3.20 2.52 -15.65
N SER A 62 2.23 3.12 -16.34
CA SER A 62 0.93 3.55 -15.81
C SER A 62 0.16 2.42 -15.12
N ARG A 63 0.41 1.17 -15.48
CA ARG A 63 -0.29 0.00 -14.91
C ARG A 63 0.67 -0.90 -14.17
N GLN A 64 0.23 -1.30 -12.98
CA GLN A 64 0.83 -2.35 -12.17
C GLN A 64 2.31 -2.13 -11.81
N GLN A 65 2.89 -0.96 -11.99
CA GLN A 65 4.26 -0.66 -11.54
C GLN A 65 4.26 0.39 -10.44
N ALA A 66 5.12 0.17 -9.44
CA ALA A 66 5.31 1.08 -8.33
C ALA A 66 6.77 1.07 -7.88
N LEU A 67 7.23 2.21 -7.39
CA LEU A 67 8.51 2.36 -6.72
C LEU A 67 8.30 2.23 -5.21
N LEU A 68 9.03 1.31 -4.59
CA LEU A 68 9.03 1.10 -3.15
C LEU A 68 10.38 1.54 -2.57
N PHE A 69 10.34 2.40 -1.55
CA PHE A 69 11.54 2.92 -0.89
C PHE A 69 11.28 3.36 0.55
N GLY A 70 12.36 3.66 1.27
CA GLY A 70 12.32 4.12 2.66
C GLY A 70 12.83 3.05 3.64
N HIS A 71 12.46 3.20 4.90
CA HIS A 71 13.10 2.52 6.03
C HIS A 71 12.96 0.98 6.04
N ALA A 72 11.97 0.44 5.35
CA ALA A 72 11.78 -1.01 5.25
C ALA A 72 12.72 -1.68 4.24
N LEU A 73 13.43 -0.92 3.39
CA LEU A 73 14.25 -1.46 2.31
C LEU A 73 15.69 -0.90 2.33
N PRO A 74 16.71 -1.74 2.07
CA PRO A 74 18.09 -1.29 1.98
C PRO A 74 18.36 -0.47 0.72
N MET A 75 17.57 -0.67 -0.33
CA MET A 75 17.65 0.09 -1.57
C MET A 75 16.25 0.27 -2.18
N PRO A 76 16.01 1.37 -2.91
CA PRO A 76 14.79 1.57 -3.68
C PRO A 76 14.62 0.48 -4.75
N VAL A 77 13.42 -0.07 -4.86
CA VAL A 77 13.09 -1.14 -5.82
C VAL A 77 11.83 -0.80 -6.59
N GLU A 78 11.85 -1.09 -7.88
CA GLU A 78 10.64 -1.14 -8.69
C GLU A 78 9.96 -2.50 -8.52
N ILE A 79 8.65 -2.48 -8.27
CA ILE A 79 7.84 -3.69 -8.12
C ILE A 79 6.72 -3.70 -9.15
N ARG A 80 6.37 -4.90 -9.61
CA ARG A 80 5.15 -5.14 -10.39
C ARG A 80 4.06 -5.71 -9.48
N VAL A 81 2.96 -4.99 -9.35
CA VAL A 81 1.78 -5.39 -8.58
C VAL A 81 1.01 -6.45 -9.37
N ARG A 82 0.59 -7.53 -8.69
CA ARG A 82 -0.20 -8.60 -9.30
C ARG A 82 -1.61 -8.11 -9.62
N ASP A 83 -2.25 -8.70 -10.63
CA ASP A 83 -3.67 -8.51 -10.87
C ASP A 83 -4.50 -8.98 -9.67
N TYR A 84 -5.53 -8.19 -9.34
CA TYR A 84 -6.48 -8.47 -8.28
C TYR A 84 -7.91 -8.22 -8.81
N GLY A 85 -8.91 -8.82 -8.15
CA GLY A 85 -10.32 -8.61 -8.50
C GLY A 85 -10.97 -9.79 -9.24
N THR A 86 -10.20 -10.82 -9.61
CA THR A 86 -10.75 -12.07 -10.15
C THR A 86 -10.85 -13.15 -9.07
N PRO A 87 -11.84 -14.06 -9.13
CA PRO A 87 -11.89 -15.21 -8.23
C PRO A 87 -10.59 -16.03 -8.21
N GLU A 88 -9.91 -16.13 -9.34
CA GLU A 88 -8.63 -16.81 -9.52
C GLU A 88 -7.51 -16.10 -8.75
N SER A 89 -7.46 -14.76 -8.80
CA SER A 89 -6.47 -13.95 -8.07
C SER A 89 -6.57 -14.15 -6.55
N TYR A 90 -7.79 -14.20 -6.02
CA TYR A 90 -8.03 -14.44 -4.59
C TYR A 90 -7.67 -15.87 -4.18
N LYS A 91 -8.01 -16.87 -5.00
CA LYS A 91 -7.58 -18.26 -4.77
C LYS A 91 -6.06 -18.39 -4.73
N ALA A 92 -5.35 -17.74 -5.65
CA ALA A 92 -3.89 -17.75 -5.69
C ALA A 92 -3.22 -17.08 -4.47
N LEU A 93 -3.92 -16.14 -3.83
CA LEU A 93 -3.51 -15.53 -2.56
C LEU A 93 -3.80 -16.42 -1.33
N GLY A 94 -4.31 -17.63 -1.53
CA GLY A 94 -4.68 -18.53 -0.44
C GLY A 94 -6.02 -18.19 0.21
N PHE A 95 -6.81 -17.27 -0.38
CA PHE A 95 -8.23 -17.18 -0.07
C PHE A 95 -8.93 -18.37 -0.74
N THR A 96 -8.72 -19.56 -0.19
CA THR A 96 -9.67 -20.65 -0.38
C THR A 96 -11.00 -20.16 0.16
N ASP A 97 -12.08 -20.43 -0.56
CA ASP A 97 -13.44 -20.11 -0.16
C ASP A 97 -13.76 -20.80 1.18
N THR A 98 -13.33 -20.20 2.30
CA THR A 98 -13.63 -20.65 3.67
C THR A 98 -15.09 -20.41 4.02
N LYS A 99 -15.89 -19.91 3.08
CA LYS A 99 -17.35 -20.03 3.09
C LYS A 99 -17.85 -21.33 2.44
N SER A 100 -17.01 -22.35 2.25
CA SER A 100 -17.48 -23.71 2.02
C SER A 100 -18.11 -24.27 3.31
N LYS A 101 -19.41 -23.97 3.46
CA LYS A 101 -20.46 -24.63 4.26
C LYS A 101 -20.34 -24.77 5.78
N LYS A 102 -19.15 -24.80 6.41
CA LYS A 102 -19.03 -25.02 7.88
C LYS A 102 -19.04 -23.74 8.74
N GLY A 103 -18.53 -22.62 8.22
CA GLY A 103 -18.38 -21.39 9.02
C GLY A 103 -19.64 -20.52 9.12
N ARG A 104 -20.58 -20.62 8.18
CA ARG A 104 -21.81 -19.79 8.19
C ARG A 104 -22.74 -20.17 9.35
N SER A 105 -22.93 -21.47 9.61
CA SER A 105 -23.77 -21.92 10.73
C SER A 105 -23.22 -21.49 12.09
N GLN A 106 -21.90 -21.44 12.22
CA GLN A 106 -21.24 -21.07 13.47
C GLN A 106 -21.26 -19.55 13.70
N ILE A 107 -21.08 -18.75 12.64
CA ILE A 107 -21.21 -17.28 12.72
C ILE A 107 -22.66 -16.86 12.96
N ASP A 108 -23.64 -17.57 12.40
CA ASP A 108 -25.06 -17.30 12.65
C ASP A 108 -25.48 -17.72 14.06
N GLN A 109 -24.91 -18.80 14.62
CA GLN A 109 -25.06 -19.17 16.05
C GLN A 109 -24.39 -18.16 16.98
N ASP A 110 -23.15 -17.75 16.71
CA ASP A 110 -22.44 -16.77 17.53
C ASP A 110 -23.16 -15.41 17.52
N LYS A 111 -23.82 -15.04 16.41
CA LYS A 111 -24.66 -13.83 16.33
C LYS A 111 -25.97 -13.94 17.12
N SER A 112 -26.65 -15.09 17.09
CA SER A 112 -27.85 -15.27 17.93
C SER A 112 -27.50 -15.26 19.42
N ASP A 113 -26.35 -15.86 19.78
CA ASP A 113 -25.91 -15.93 21.16
C ASP A 113 -25.42 -14.57 21.69
N LEU A 114 -24.87 -13.70 20.84
CA LEU A 114 -24.43 -12.35 21.23
C LEU A 114 -25.57 -11.31 21.26
N PHE A 115 -26.58 -11.44 20.40
CA PHE A 115 -27.57 -10.37 20.21
C PHE A 115 -29.00 -10.75 20.58
N GLY A 116 -29.28 -12.01 20.91
CA GLY A 116 -30.60 -12.49 21.36
C GLY A 116 -31.66 -12.45 20.28
#